data_AF-A0A8F4FWK1-F1
#
_entry.id   AF-A0A8F4FWK1-F1
#
_cell.length_a   1.000
_cell.length_b   1.000
_cell.length_c   1.000
_cell.angle_alpha   90.00
_cell.angle_beta   90.00
_cell.angle_gamma   90.00
#
_symmetry.space_group_name_H-M   'P 1'
#
loop_
_entity.id
_entity.type
_entity.pdbx_description
1 polymer ?
#
loop_
_entity_poly.entity_id
_entity_poly.type
_entity_poly.pdbx_seq_one_letter_code
_entity_poly.pdbx_strand_id
1 'polypeptide(L)' 'MTLTEPAPDTQSYTCPRCQDDVVEAWYGPCSSCRAQLRADQGGEAREIVQEDYVPKMNVTPNAVATKD' A
#
# COMPACT_ATOMS: atom_id res chain seq x y z
N MET A 1 -4.48 12.83 5.82
CA MET A 1 -4.61 11.38 5.62
C MET A 1 -3.94 10.68 6.78
N THR A 2 -4.66 10.54 7.89
CA THR A 2 -4.24 9.71 9.02
C THR A 2 -4.87 8.32 8.83
N LEU A 3 -4.22 7.26 9.30
CA LEU A 3 -4.68 5.86 9.15
C LEU A 3 -5.98 5.55 9.92
N THR A 4 -6.59 6.55 10.57
CA THR A 4 -7.69 6.39 11.52
C THR A 4 -8.99 7.06 11.06
N GLU A 5 -9.01 7.69 9.88
CA GLU A 5 -10.26 8.25 9.33
C GLU A 5 -11.25 7.12 8.99
N PRO A 6 -12.55 7.27 9.33
CA PRO A 6 -13.55 6.28 8.99
C PRO A 6 -13.69 6.15 7.47
N ALA A 7 -14.08 4.97 7.01
CA ALA A 7 -14.38 4.75 5.60
C ALA A 7 -15.48 5.72 5.14
N PRO A 8 -15.41 6.25 3.89
CA PRO A 8 -16.47 7.05 3.33
C PRO A 8 -17.73 6.20 3.10
N ASP A 9 -18.86 6.87 2.84
CA ASP A 9 -20.09 6.21 2.41
C ASP A 9 -19.88 5.43 1.11
N THR A 10 -20.69 4.39 0.91
CA THR A 10 -20.61 3.55 -0.29
C THR A 10 -21.14 4.26 -1.53
N GLN A 11 -20.48 4.03 -2.67
CA GLN A 11 -20.85 4.57 -3.98
C GLN A 11 -21.00 3.45 -5.01
N SER A 12 -21.87 3.66 -6.01
CA SER A 12 -22.00 2.75 -7.14
C SER A 12 -20.97 3.05 -8.22
N TYR A 13 -20.31 2.01 -8.73
CA TYR A 13 -19.40 2.10 -9.86
C TYR A 13 -19.21 0.74 -10.53
N THR A 14 -18.71 0.74 -11.77
CA THR A 14 -18.37 -0.48 -12.51
C THR A 14 -16.97 -0.96 -12.14
N CYS A 15 -16.83 -2.20 -11.68
CA CYS A 15 -15.57 -2.76 -11.23
C CYS A 15 -14.55 -2.84 -12.39
N PRO A 16 -13.33 -2.27 -12.26
CA PRO A 16 -12.33 -2.28 -13.35
C PRO A 16 -11.76 -3.68 -13.67
N ARG A 17 -12.02 -4.69 -12.84
CA ARG A 17 -11.51 -6.06 -13.04
C ARG A 17 -12.54 -7.01 -13.65
N CYS A 18 -13.73 -7.12 -13.05
CA CYS A 18 -14.78 -8.02 -13.54
C CYS A 18 -15.86 -7.32 -14.39
N GLN A 19 -15.86 -5.99 -14.44
CA GLN A 19 -16.88 -5.17 -15.11
C GLN A 19 -18.31 -5.26 -14.55
N ASP A 20 -18.48 -5.87 -13.38
CA ASP A 20 -19.78 -5.85 -12.68
C ASP A 20 -20.04 -4.48 -12.05
N ASP A 21 -21.31 -4.08 -12.00
CA ASP A 21 -21.76 -2.93 -11.22
C ASP A 21 -21.80 -3.27 -9.74
N VAL A 22 -21.06 -2.52 -8.93
CA VAL A 22 -20.88 -2.77 -7.49
C VAL A 22 -21.13 -1.52 -6.66
N VAL A 23 -21.36 -1.72 -5.36
CA VAL A 23 -21.56 -0.64 -4.37
C VAL A 23 -20.52 -0.82 -3.26
N GLU A 24 -19.46 0.00 -3.26
CA GLU A 24 -18.35 -0.06 -2.28
C GLU A 24 -17.83 1.34 -1.95
N ALA A 25 -17.16 1.50 -0.80
CA ALA A 25 -16.66 2.79 -0.28
C ALA A 25 -15.49 3.41 -1.09
N TRP A 26 -14.76 2.60 -1.86
CA TRP A 26 -13.62 3.08 -2.65
C TRP A 26 -13.67 2.50 -4.04
N TYR A 27 -13.37 3.35 -5.03
CA TYR A 27 -13.20 2.90 -6.41
C TYR A 27 -12.01 1.94 -6.53
N GLY A 28 -12.24 0.77 -7.15
CA GLY A 28 -11.19 -0.23 -7.38
C GLY A 28 -11.75 -1.65 -7.58
N PRO A 29 -10.88 -2.68 -7.58
CA PRO A 29 -11.33 -4.07 -7.62
C PRO A 29 -12.29 -4.36 -6.47
N CYS A 30 -13.47 -4.89 -6.79
CA CYS A 30 -14.50 -5.18 -5.81
C CYS A 30 -14.01 -6.22 -4.78
N SER A 31 -14.64 -6.22 -3.62
CA SER A 31 -14.47 -7.19 -2.53
C SER A 31 -14.32 -8.64 -3.02
N SER A 32 -15.19 -9.10 -3.92
CA SER A 32 -15.13 -10.43 -4.54
C SER A 32 -13.81 -10.66 -5.30
N CYS A 33 -13.48 -9.73 -6.22
CA CYS A 33 -12.23 -9.76 -6.97
C CYS A 33 -11.00 -9.77 -6.06
N ARG A 34 -11.00 -8.98 -4.99
CA ARG A 34 -9.90 -8.96 -4.02
C ARG A 34 -9.81 -10.24 -3.21
N ALA A 35 -10.95 -10.86 -2.88
CA ALA A 35 -10.98 -12.13 -2.18
C ALA A 35 -10.35 -13.24 -3.03
N GLN A 36 -10.73 -13.32 -4.31
CA GLN A 36 -10.12 -14.24 -5.28
C GLN A 36 -8.61 -14.02 -5.39
N LEU A 37 -8.18 -12.77 -5.62
CA LEU A 37 -6.75 -12.45 -5.71
C LEU A 37 -5.96 -12.84 -4.46
N ARG A 38 -6.54 -12.68 -3.26
CA ARG A 38 -5.89 -13.12 -2.02
C ARG A 38 -5.84 -14.64 -1.90
N ALA A 39 -6.85 -15.35 -2.39
CA ALA A 39 -6.84 -16.81 -2.38
C ALA A 39 -5.82 -17.38 -3.38
N ASP A 40 -5.76 -16.80 -4.59
CA ASP A 40 -4.94 -17.31 -5.68
C ASP A 40 -3.48 -16.87 -5.58
N GLN A 41 -3.25 -15.62 -5.15
CA GLN A 41 -1.94 -14.97 -5.16
C GLN A 41 -1.43 -14.62 -3.76
N GLY A 42 -2.24 -14.80 -2.71
CA GLY A 42 -1.81 -14.56 -1.34
C GLY A 42 -0.81 -15.63 -0.93
N GLY A 43 0.42 -15.21 -0.62
CA GLY A 43 1.38 -16.08 0.06
C GLY A 43 0.93 -16.40 1.49
N GLU A 44 1.53 -17.43 2.08
CA GLU A 44 1.28 -17.78 3.47
C GLU A 44 1.72 -16.64 4.41
N ALA A 45 0.90 -16.38 5.44
CA ALA A 45 1.28 -15.44 6.48
C ALA A 45 2.53 -15.95 7.18
N ARG A 46 3.62 -15.19 7.11
CA ARG A 46 4.87 -15.50 7.79
C ARG A 46 5.14 -14.50 8.89
N GLU A 47 5.70 -14.99 9.99
CA GLU A 47 6.28 -14.12 11.01
C GLU A 47 7.45 -13.37 10.39
N ILE A 48 7.40 -12.04 10.42
CA ILE A 48 8.50 -11.18 10.01
C ILE A 48 9.15 -10.66 11.29
N VAL A 49 10.39 -11.07 11.52
CA VAL A 49 11.21 -10.47 12.57
C VAL A 49 11.48 -9.04 12.14
N GLN A 50 10.91 -8.08 12.87
CA GLN A 50 11.16 -6.67 12.66
C GLN A 50 12.55 -6.36 13.21
N GLU A 51 13.55 -6.30 12.32
CA GLU A 51 14.88 -5.79 12.69
C GLU A 51 14.80 -4.26 12.82
N ASP A 52 15.53 -3.71 13.78
CA ASP A 52 15.60 -2.27 13.98
C ASP A 52 16.14 -1.59 12.72
N TYR A 53 15.47 -0.53 12.28
CA TYR A 53 15.95 0.27 11.16
C TYR A 53 17.27 0.96 11.53
N VAL A 54 18.37 0.51 10.95
CA VAL A 54 19.69 1.16 11.08
C VAL A 54 19.93 2.04 9.86
N PRO A 55 19.96 3.38 10.00
CA PRO A 55 20.27 4.28 8.89
C PRO A 55 21.68 3.99 8.37
N LYS A 56 21.77 3.49 7.14
CA LYS A 56 23.06 3.32 6.49
C LYS A 56 23.53 4.69 6.00
N MET A 57 24.39 5.34 6.78
CA MET A 57 25.00 6.63 6.46
C MET A 57 26.03 6.47 5.33
N ASN A 58 25.57 6.24 4.10
CA ASN A 58 26.41 6.20 2.89
C ASN A 58 26.62 7.62 2.31
N VAL A 59 26.80 8.62 3.18
CA VAL A 59 27.07 9.99 2.75
C VAL A 59 28.55 10.28 2.97
N THR A 60 29.27 10.60 1.90
CA THR A 60 30.60 11.23 2.00
C THR A 60 30.35 12.70 2.37
N PRO A 61 30.89 13.23 3.48
CA PRO A 61 30.77 14.64 3.81
C PRO A 61 31.29 15.47 2.63
N ASN A 62 30.49 16.42 2.12
CA ASN A 62 30.93 17.34 1.07
C ASN A 62 32.24 17.99 1.53
N ALA A 63 33.34 17.73 0.82
CA ALA A 63 34.61 18.39 1.06
C ALA A 63 34.39 19.89 0.85
N VAL A 64 34.36 20.65 1.95
CA VAL A 64 34.25 22.11 1.90
C VAL A 64 35.55 22.62 1.29
N ALA A 65 35.47 23.12 0.05
CA ALA A 65 36.59 23.81 -0.57
C ALA A 65 36.75 25.20 0.06
N THR A 66 37.60 25.31 1.07
CA THR A 66 38.04 26.63 1.57
C THR A 66 39.02 27.23 0.57
N LYS A 67 38.74 28.45 0.12
CA LYS A 67 39.61 29.24 -0.74
C LYS A 67 40.50 30.10 0.16
N ASP A 68 41.80 29.91 0.09
CA ASP A 68 42.80 30.89 0.56
C ASP A 68 42.89 32.04 -0.44
#